data_AF-A0A2W5HBS9-F1
#
_entry.id   AF-A0A2W5HBS9-F1
#
_cell.length_a   1.000
_cell.length_b   1.000
_cell.length_c   1.000
_cell.angle_alpha   90.00
_cell.angle_beta   90.00
_cell.angle_gamma   90.00
#
_symmetry.space_group_name_H-M   'P 1'
#
loop_
_entity.id
_entity.type
_entity.pdbx_description
1 polymer ?
#
loop_
_entity_poly.entity_id
_entity_poly.type
_entity_poly.pdbx_seq_one_letter_code
_entity_poly.pdbx_strand_id
1 'polypeptide(L)' 'QIEALRKVAGEKAVALIRREPNEMIMRMCEGWAPGFEARRARELGFTAESSFEGIIQVHIEDELGGSLK' A
#
# COMPACT_ATOMS: atom_id res chain seq x y z
N GLN A 1 -6.73 -0.22 -1.56
CA GLN A 1 -5.66 -0.69 -0.65
C GLN A 1 -6.08 -1.98 0.07
N ILE A 2 -7.11 -1.96 0.93
CA ILE A 2 -7.61 -3.19 1.59
C ILE A 2 -8.02 -4.27 0.57
N GLU A 3 -8.61 -3.87 -0.57
CA GLU A 3 -8.94 -4.80 -1.67
C GLU A 3 -7.71 -5.46 -2.30
N ALA A 4 -6.59 -4.73 -2.41
CA ALA A 4 -5.35 -5.31 -2.92
C ALA A 4 -4.82 -6.38 -1.95
N LEU A 5 -4.88 -6.10 -0.64
CA LEU A 5 -4.55 -7.08 0.40
C LEU A 5 -5.45 -8.31 0.32
N ARG A 6 -6.76 -8.13 0.10
CA ARG A 6 -7.70 -9.23 -0.11
C ARG A 6 -7.27 -10.12 -1.28
N LYS A 7 -6.91 -9.53 -2.42
CA LYS A 7 -6.52 -10.28 -3.62
C LYS A 7 -5.20 -11.04 -3.44
N VAL A 8 -4.22 -10.43 -2.77
CA VAL A 8 -2.87 -11.01 -2.65
C VAL A 8 -2.76 -11.97 -1.47
N ALA A 9 -3.34 -11.64 -0.31
CA ALA A 9 -3.19 -12.37 0.94
C ALA A 9 -4.48 -13.05 1.45
N GLY A 10 -5.61 -12.85 0.75
CA GLY A 10 -6.90 -13.48 1.06
C GLY A 10 -7.70 -12.81 2.17
N GLU A 11 -8.92 -13.31 2.40
CA GLU A 11 -9.86 -12.77 3.40
C GLU A 11 -9.35 -12.87 4.84
N LYS A 12 -8.54 -13.90 5.15
CA LYS A 12 -7.98 -14.07 6.50
C LYS A 12 -7.08 -12.89 6.89
N ALA A 13 -6.26 -12.39 5.97
CA ALA A 13 -5.40 -11.24 6.21
C ALA A 13 -6.24 -9.96 6.42
N VAL A 14 -7.30 -9.78 5.63
CA VAL A 14 -8.21 -8.64 5.78
C VAL A 14 -8.96 -8.66 7.11
N ALA A 15 -9.36 -9.84 7.58
CA ALA A 15 -10.06 -10.01 8.85
C ALA A 15 -9.26 -9.57 10.08
N LEU A 16 -7.93 -9.44 9.96
CA LEU A 16 -7.06 -8.92 11.03
C LEU A 16 -7.15 -7.40 11.19
N ILE A 17 -7.71 -6.68 10.22
CA ILE A 17 -7.86 -5.22 10.28
C ILE A 17 -8.98 -4.85 11.23
N ARG A 18 -8.64 -4.23 12.36
CA ARG A 18 -9.60 -3.63 13.29
C ARG A 18 -9.92 -2.20 12.88
N ARG A 19 -11.21 -1.90 12.71
CA ARG A 19 -11.69 -0.55 12.38
C ARG A 19 -12.04 0.20 13.65
N GLU A 20 -11.06 0.90 14.20
CA GLU A 20 -11.17 1.69 15.43
C GLU A 20 -10.90 3.16 15.10
N PRO A 21 -11.95 3.98 14.85
CA PRO A 21 -11.77 5.37 14.45
C PRO A 21 -11.04 6.18 15.53
N ASN A 22 -10.04 6.96 15.11
CA ASN A 22 -9.29 7.86 15.98
C ASN A 22 -9.27 9.26 15.36
N GLU A 23 -9.95 10.21 15.99
CA GLU A 23 -10.10 11.58 15.47
C GLU A 23 -8.77 12.33 15.33
N MET A 24 -7.82 12.10 16.24
CA MET A 24 -6.51 12.74 16.16
C MET A 24 -5.76 12.27 14.92
N ILE A 25 -5.77 10.95 14.65
CA ILE A 25 -5.13 10.38 13.45
C ILE A 25 -5.83 10.90 12.19
N MET A 26 -7.17 10.91 12.18
CA MET A 26 -7.93 11.40 11.03
C MET A 26 -7.59 12.85 10.68
N ARG A 27 -7.52 13.75 11.69
CA ARG A 27 -7.13 15.16 11.48
C ARG A 27 -5.69 15.31 10.97
N MET A 28 -4.76 14.45 11.41
CA MET A 28 -3.39 14.48 10.89
C MET A 28 -3.32 14.07 9.41
N CYS A 29 -4.09 13.06 9.02
CA CYS A 29 -4.14 12.57 7.64
C CYS A 29 -4.64 13.62 6.64
N GLU A 30 -5.44 14.61 7.07
CA GLU A 30 -5.91 15.71 6.21
C GLU A 30 -4.76 16.54 5.63
N GLY A 31 -3.62 16.61 6.33
CA GLY A 31 -2.43 17.33 5.87
C GLY A 31 -1.51 16.54 4.95
N TRP A 32 -1.78 15.26 4.70
CA TRP A 32 -0.90 14.42 3.88
C TRP A 32 -1.18 14.60 2.38
N ALA A 33 -0.12 14.64 1.57
CA ALA A 33 -0.26 14.81 0.13
C ALA A 33 -0.98 13.61 -0.51
N PRO A 34 -2.04 13.83 -1.33
CA PRO A 34 -2.85 12.74 -1.88
C PRO A 34 -2.17 11.99 -3.03
N GLY A 35 -1.19 12.61 -3.69
CA GLY A 35 -0.46 12.05 -4.82
C GLY A 35 0.21 13.13 -5.67
N PHE A 36 1.12 12.71 -6.55
CA PHE A 36 1.88 13.61 -7.43
C PHE A 36 1.92 13.09 -8.86
N GLU A 37 1.91 14.01 -9.82
CA GLU A 37 2.16 13.67 -11.22
C GLU A 37 3.61 13.24 -11.47
N ALA A 38 4.60 13.67 -10.68
CA ALA A 38 6.00 13.24 -10.82
C ALA A 38 6.59 13.27 -12.27
N ARG A 39 6.07 14.16 -13.16
CA ARG A 39 6.37 14.14 -14.61
C ARG A 39 7.86 14.17 -14.92
N ARG A 40 8.60 15.11 -14.34
CA ARG A 40 10.05 15.27 -14.53
C ARG A 40 10.83 14.02 -14.13
N ALA A 41 10.42 13.36 -13.03
CA ALA A 41 11.08 12.14 -12.58
C ALA A 41 10.85 11.00 -13.58
N ARG A 42 9.62 10.84 -14.08
CA ARG A 42 9.32 9.83 -15.10
C ARG A 42 10.06 10.07 -16.41
N GLU A 43 10.16 11.32 -16.86
CA GLU A 43 10.92 11.71 -18.06
C GLU A 43 12.42 11.39 -17.92
N LEU A 44 12.95 11.44 -16.70
CA LEU A 44 14.32 11.07 -16.38
C LEU A 44 14.53 9.55 -16.17
N GLY A 45 13.50 8.73 -16.38
CA GLY A 45 13.60 7.27 -16.30
C GLY A 45 13.39 6.69 -14.89
N PHE A 46 13.00 7.50 -13.90
CA PHE A 46 12.64 6.96 -12.58
C PHE A 46 11.30 6.23 -12.66
N THR A 47 11.25 5.04 -12.06
CA THR A 47 10.05 4.19 -11.97
C THR A 47 9.69 3.90 -10.52
N ALA A 48 8.41 3.63 -10.29
CA ALA A 48 7.86 3.19 -9.02
C ALA A 48 6.64 2.31 -9.29
N GLU A 49 6.17 1.60 -8.28
CA GLU A 49 4.99 0.74 -8.36
C GLU A 49 3.75 1.56 -8.72
N SER A 50 2.91 1.00 -9.60
CA SER A 50 1.68 1.65 -10.08
C SER A 50 0.41 1.09 -9.44
N SER A 51 0.53 0.07 -8.59
CA SER A 51 -0.59 -0.57 -7.89
C SER A 51 -0.23 -0.97 -6.47
N PHE A 52 -1.25 -1.04 -5.60
CA PHE A 52 -1.06 -1.54 -4.24
C PHE A 52 -0.78 -3.05 -4.22
N GLU A 53 -1.33 -3.81 -5.16
CA GLU A 53 -1.01 -5.22 -5.35
C GLU A 53 0.49 -5.42 -5.59
N GLY A 54 1.10 -4.57 -6.44
CA GLY A 54 2.55 -4.62 -6.72
C GLY A 54 3.39 -4.32 -5.48
N ILE A 55 3.02 -3.30 -4.71
CA ILE A 55 3.71 -2.97 -3.45
C ILE A 55 3.68 -4.15 -2.46
N ILE A 56 2.54 -4.83 -2.34
CA ILE A 56 2.41 -6.00 -1.46
C ILE A 56 3.27 -7.16 -1.95
N GLN A 57 3.32 -7.40 -3.27
CA GLN A 57 4.17 -8.45 -3.86
C GLN A 57 5.65 -8.21 -3.58
N VAL A 58 6.14 -6.99 -3.82
CA VAL A 58 7.53 -6.60 -3.51
C VAL A 58 7.84 -6.84 -2.03
N HIS A 59 6.94 -6.45 -1.13
CA HIS A 59 7.12 -6.70 0.29
C HIS A 59 7.19 -8.20 0.65
N ILE A 60 6.37 -9.04 0.02
CA ILE A 60 6.42 -10.49 0.23
C ILE A 60 7.75 -11.06 -0.26
N GLU A 61 8.22 -10.63 -1.44
CA GLU A 61 9.48 -11.08 -2.04
C GLU A 61 10.68 -10.66 -1.19
N ASP A 62 10.77 -9.38 -0.84
CA ASP A 62 11.93 -8.80 -0.16
C ASP A 62 12.00 -9.16 1.34
N GLU A 63 10.86 -9.12 2.05
CA GLU A 63 10.84 -9.22 3.52
C GLU A 63 10.34 -10.58 4.04
N LEU A 64 9.52 -11.29 3.26
CA LEU A 64 8.88 -12.55 3.68
C LEU A 64 9.45 -13.78 2.95
N GLY A 65 10.50 -13.60 2.15
CA GLY A 65 11.14 -14.68 1.39
C GLY A 65 10.24 -15.28 0.31
N GLY A 66 9.36 -14.48 -0.27
CA GLY A 66 8.52 -14.85 -1.41
C GLY A 66 7.29 -15.70 -1.07
N SER A 67 6.95 -15.90 0.21
CA SER A 67 5.80 -16.75 0.59
C SER A 67 5.07 -16.29 1.84
N LEU A 68 3.74 -16.27 1.75
CA LEU A 68 2.82 -16.12 2.87
C LEU A 68 2.46 -17.53 3.38
N LYS A 69 3.11 -17.98 4.46
CA LYS A 69 2.82 -19.29 5.08
C LYS A 69 1.49 -19.30 5.83
#